data_AF-A0A0U5BBI6-F1
#
_entry.id   AF-A0A0U5BBI6-F1
#
_cell.length_a   1.000
_cell.length_b   1.000
_cell.length_c   1.000
_cell.angle_alpha   90.00
_cell.angle_beta   90.00
_cell.angle_gamma   90.00
#
_symmetry.space_group_name_H-M   'P 1'
#
loop_
_entity.id
_entity.type
_entity.pdbx_description
1 polymer ?
#
loop_
_entity_poly.entity_id
_entity_poly.type
_entity_poly.pdbx_seq_one_letter_code
_entity_poly.pdbx_strand_id
1 'polypeptide(L)'
;MARLSKKSRQEALHMLLAESPFYTDEELAEHFRVSIQTIRLDRLELGIPEVRERIKNVAQQNHGEVKSLPIEEVVGELVDLQLDHSAISLLDITEEHIFSRTHVARGHHIFAQANSLAVAVIDAAVVLTAAARIRYVRPVRLGERLVAKAVVRETQGEQSKVRVETRVQDELVFSGTFRVYRMPDFDAHASGKQEDI
;
A
#
# COMPACT_ATOMS: atom_id res chain seq x y z
N MET A 1 -6.53 30.85 -36.44
CA MET A 1 -5.26 30.35 -35.85
C MET A 1 -4.99 28.97 -36.42
N ALA A 2 -3.75 28.70 -36.84
CA ALA A 2 -3.39 27.55 -37.66
C ALA A 2 -3.60 26.22 -36.92
N ARG A 3 -4.16 25.23 -37.63
CA ARG A 3 -4.36 23.87 -37.14
C ARG A 3 -2.99 23.25 -36.87
N LEU A 4 -2.70 22.87 -35.62
CA LEU A 4 -1.45 22.21 -35.26
C LEU A 4 -1.25 20.98 -36.15
N SER A 5 -0.01 20.78 -36.61
CA SER A 5 0.35 19.58 -37.36
C SER A 5 0.10 18.34 -36.49
N LYS A 6 -0.18 17.18 -37.11
CA LYS A 6 -0.40 15.92 -36.37
C LYS A 6 0.72 15.65 -35.36
N LYS A 7 1.97 15.77 -35.81
CA LYS A 7 3.16 15.54 -34.99
C LYS A 7 3.24 16.51 -33.80
N SER A 8 3.08 17.82 -34.05
CA SER A 8 3.12 18.82 -32.98
C SER A 8 1.97 18.67 -31.99
N ARG A 9 0.78 18.24 -32.44
CA ARG A 9 -0.36 17.97 -31.56
C ARG A 9 -0.10 16.74 -30.69
N GLN A 10 0.47 15.68 -31.24
CA GLN A 10 0.81 14.46 -30.51
C GLN A 10 1.88 14.71 -29.44
N GLU A 11 2.91 15.48 -29.76
CA GLU A 11 3.93 15.91 -28.79
C GLU A 11 3.31 16.73 -27.65
N ALA A 12 2.46 17.72 -27.98
CA ALA A 12 1.76 18.53 -26.99
C ALA A 12 0.77 17.72 -26.14
N LEU A 13 0.08 16.75 -26.73
CA LEU A 13 -0.83 15.83 -26.04
C LEU A 13 -0.09 14.98 -25.00
N HIS A 14 1.09 14.45 -25.36
CA HIS A 14 1.92 13.67 -24.46
C HIS A 14 2.43 14.53 -23.29
N MET A 15 2.90 15.76 -23.56
CA MET A 15 3.34 16.68 -22.51
C MET A 15 2.19 17.07 -21.56
N LEU A 16 1.03 17.43 -22.11
CA LEU A 16 -0.13 17.84 -21.33
C LEU A 16 -0.61 16.71 -20.40
N LEU A 17 -0.64 15.47 -20.89
CA LEU A 17 -1.07 14.31 -20.10
C LEU A 17 0.00 13.82 -19.11
N ALA A 18 1.26 14.19 -19.29
CA ALA A 18 2.31 13.97 -18.29
C ALA A 18 2.15 14.92 -17.08
N GLU A 19 1.76 16.17 -17.31
CA GLU A 19 1.53 17.15 -16.24
C GLU A 19 0.13 17.03 -15.60
N SER A 20 -0.88 16.64 -16.38
CA SER A 20 -2.28 16.59 -15.95
C SER A 20 -2.97 15.34 -16.53
N PRO A 21 -2.81 14.16 -15.89
CA PRO A 21 -3.27 12.88 -16.44
C PRO A 21 -4.79 12.70 -16.45
N PHE A 22 -5.53 13.61 -15.80
CA PHE A 22 -6.97 13.52 -15.55
C PHE A 22 -7.86 14.07 -16.67
N TYR A 23 -7.28 14.73 -17.68
CA TYR A 23 -8.04 15.29 -18.79
C TYR A 23 -8.84 14.22 -19.54
N THR A 24 -10.12 14.49 -19.81
CA THR A 24 -10.96 13.62 -20.64
C THR A 24 -10.73 13.83 -22.13
N ASP A 25 -11.16 12.89 -22.97
CA ASP A 25 -11.03 13.03 -24.42
C ASP A 25 -11.83 14.22 -24.95
N GLU A 26 -12.96 14.55 -24.30
CA GLU A 26 -13.77 15.73 -24.60
C GLU A 26 -13.00 17.03 -24.32
N GLU A 27 -12.38 17.13 -23.15
CA GLU A 27 -11.59 18.30 -22.75
C GLU A 27 -10.35 18.48 -23.63
N LEU A 28 -9.67 17.37 -23.98
CA LEU A 28 -8.54 17.38 -24.91
C LEU A 28 -8.98 17.78 -26.32
N ALA A 29 -10.14 17.30 -26.78
CA ALA A 29 -10.68 17.65 -28.08
C ALA A 29 -11.01 19.16 -28.18
N GLU A 30 -11.57 19.72 -27.11
CA GLU A 30 -11.80 21.17 -26.99
C GLU A 30 -10.47 21.95 -26.96
N HIS A 31 -9.51 21.50 -26.14
CA HIS A 31 -8.19 22.13 -25.98
C HIS A 31 -7.42 22.20 -27.32
N PHE A 32 -7.37 21.09 -28.06
CA PHE A 32 -6.66 21.00 -29.34
C PHE A 32 -7.53 21.40 -30.54
N ARG A 33 -8.81 21.75 -30.32
CA ARG A 33 -9.79 22.11 -31.36
C ARG A 33 -9.90 21.06 -32.47
N VAL A 34 -10.02 19.80 -32.07
CA VAL A 34 -10.19 18.64 -32.96
C VAL A 34 -11.38 17.80 -32.51
N SER A 35 -11.76 16.79 -33.29
CA SER A 35 -12.79 15.84 -32.85
C SER A 35 -12.24 14.89 -31.77
N ILE A 36 -13.13 14.41 -30.91
CA ILE A 36 -12.85 13.34 -29.91
C ILE A 36 -12.20 12.13 -30.60
N GLN A 37 -12.68 11.76 -31.80
CA GLN A 37 -12.11 10.66 -32.59
C GLN A 37 -10.64 10.90 -32.96
N THR A 38 -10.26 12.15 -33.27
CA THR A 38 -8.86 12.51 -33.54
C THR A 38 -7.99 12.31 -32.31
N ILE A 39 -8.46 12.72 -31.13
CA ILE A 39 -7.75 12.52 -29.85
C ILE A 39 -7.58 11.03 -29.54
N ARG A 40 -8.64 10.22 -29.72
CA ARG A 40 -8.56 8.77 -29.50
C ARG A 40 -7.53 8.10 -30.41
N LEU A 41 -7.51 8.47 -31.69
CA LEU A 41 -6.51 7.96 -32.65
C LEU A 41 -5.09 8.39 -32.26
N ASP A 42 -4.89 9.66 -31.91
CA ASP A 42 -3.58 10.16 -31.49
C ASP A 42 -3.09 9.45 -30.21
N ARG A 43 -3.98 9.21 -29.24
CA ARG A 43 -3.66 8.46 -28.03
C ARG A 43 -3.30 7.00 -28.31
N LEU A 44 -4.06 6.32 -29.16
CA LEU A 44 -3.78 4.93 -29.54
C LEU A 44 -2.42 4.79 -30.22
N GLU A 45 -2.07 5.73 -31.12
CA GLU A 45 -0.76 5.75 -31.77
C GLU A 45 0.39 6.00 -30.79
N LEU A 46 0.16 6.82 -29.77
CA LEU A 46 1.14 7.13 -28.72
C LEU A 46 1.15 6.12 -27.57
N GLY A 47 0.28 5.10 -27.59
CA GLY A 47 0.15 4.13 -26.49
C GLY A 47 -0.40 4.73 -25.20
N ILE A 48 -1.16 5.84 -25.26
CA ILE A 48 -1.67 6.56 -24.09
C ILE A 48 -2.98 5.90 -23.59
N PRO A 49 -2.99 5.32 -22.36
CA PRO A 49 -4.13 4.60 -21.79
C PRO A 49 -5.33 5.51 -21.47
N GLU A 50 -6.55 4.97 -21.42
CA GLU A 50 -7.80 5.70 -21.13
C GLU A 50 -7.77 6.46 -19.80
N VAL A 51 -8.61 7.48 -19.66
CA VAL A 51 -8.63 8.36 -18.47
C VAL A 51 -8.75 7.53 -17.19
N ARG A 52 -9.64 6.53 -17.19
CA ARG A 52 -9.86 5.62 -16.06
C ARG A 52 -8.60 4.82 -15.71
N GLU A 53 -7.87 4.37 -16.72
CA GLU A 53 -6.63 3.62 -16.55
C GLU A 53 -5.48 4.53 -16.10
N ARG A 54 -5.39 5.76 -16.61
CA ARG A 54 -4.44 6.77 -16.12
C ARG A 54 -4.70 7.16 -14.67
N ILE A 55 -5.97 7.34 -14.27
CA ILE A 55 -6.34 7.57 -12.88
C ILE A 55 -5.88 6.40 -12.01
N LYS A 56 -6.09 5.15 -12.47
CA LYS A 56 -5.61 3.96 -11.78
C LYS A 56 -4.09 3.95 -11.64
N ASN A 57 -3.35 4.28 -12.70
CA ASN A 57 -1.89 4.31 -12.68
C ASN A 57 -1.35 5.41 -11.75
N VAL A 58 -1.98 6.58 -11.72
CA VAL A 58 -1.60 7.67 -10.79
C VAL A 58 -1.96 7.33 -9.35
N ALA A 59 -3.08 6.65 -9.12
CA ALA A 59 -3.42 6.11 -7.80
C ALA A 59 -2.40 5.05 -7.37
N GLN A 60 -1.99 4.14 -8.26
CA GLN A 60 -0.96 3.14 -8.00
C GLN A 60 0.42 3.75 -7.75
N GLN A 61 0.79 4.84 -8.43
CA GLN A 61 2.07 5.54 -8.23
C GLN A 61 2.12 6.41 -6.97
N ASN A 62 0.97 6.90 -6.47
CA ASN A 62 0.87 7.67 -5.22
C ASN A 62 0.71 6.81 -3.97
N HIS A 63 0.44 5.52 -4.14
CA HIS A 63 0.64 4.56 -3.07
C HIS A 63 2.14 4.26 -3.08
N GLY A 64 2.88 4.78 -2.09
CA GLY A 64 4.29 4.43 -1.95
C GLY A 64 4.41 2.91 -2.02
N GLU A 65 5.05 2.39 -3.07
CA GLU A 65 5.24 0.95 -3.24
C GLU A 65 5.88 0.42 -1.95
N VAL A 66 5.17 -0.49 -1.27
CA VAL A 66 5.70 -1.15 -0.08
C VAL A 66 6.92 -1.93 -0.54
N LYS A 67 8.13 -1.47 -0.21
CA LYS A 67 9.36 -2.15 -0.65
C LYS A 67 9.68 -3.40 0.18
N SER A 68 9.16 -3.46 1.41
CA SER A 68 9.50 -4.48 2.42
C SER A 68 8.62 -5.72 2.40
N LEU A 69 7.39 -5.60 1.92
CA LEU A 69 6.42 -6.68 1.78
C LEU A 69 5.54 -6.38 0.55
N PRO A 70 5.24 -7.35 -0.32
CA PRO A 70 4.13 -7.23 -1.25
C PRO A 70 2.86 -6.80 -0.49
N ILE A 71 2.04 -5.92 -1.07
CA ILE A 71 0.77 -5.46 -0.45
C ILE A 71 -0.10 -6.66 -0.01
N GLU A 72 0.03 -7.78 -0.71
CA GLU A 72 -0.67 -9.05 -0.47
C GLU A 72 -0.23 -9.78 0.82
N GLU A 73 0.96 -9.48 1.35
CA GLU A 73 1.50 -10.12 2.57
C GLU A 73 1.14 -9.36 3.85
N VAL A 74 0.54 -8.17 3.73
CA VAL A 74 0.01 -7.44 4.89
C VAL A 74 -1.31 -8.06 5.33
N VAL A 75 -1.40 -8.46 6.59
CA VAL A 75 -2.65 -8.99 7.15
C VAL A 75 -3.67 -7.86 7.27
N GLY A 76 -4.80 -8.02 6.58
CA GLY A 76 -5.85 -7.01 6.47
C GLY A 76 -5.71 -6.14 5.22
N GLU A 77 -6.57 -5.14 5.12
CA GLU A 77 -6.59 -4.18 4.03
C GLU A 77 -5.72 -2.96 4.40
N LEU A 78 -4.61 -2.75 3.68
CA LEU A 78 -3.79 -1.56 3.83
C LEU A 78 -4.49 -0.35 3.19
N VAL A 79 -4.76 0.69 3.99
CA VAL A 79 -5.52 1.88 3.53
C VAL A 79 -4.69 3.15 3.46
N ASP A 80 -3.61 3.25 4.23
CA ASP A 80 -2.68 4.38 4.19
C ASP A 80 -1.26 3.87 4.49
N LEU A 81 -0.29 4.40 3.76
CA LEU A 81 1.11 4.07 3.94
C LEU A 81 1.98 5.28 3.61
N GLN A 82 2.74 5.71 4.63
CA GLN A 82 3.82 6.67 4.54
C GLN A 82 5.07 5.97 5.08
N LEU A 83 5.91 5.51 4.16
CA LEU A 83 7.14 4.79 4.47
C LEU A 83 8.00 5.56 5.49
N ASP A 84 8.56 4.82 6.44
CA ASP A 84 9.31 5.28 7.61
C ASP A 84 8.57 6.28 8.53
N HIS A 85 7.27 6.49 8.34
CA HIS A 85 6.47 7.43 9.13
C HIS A 85 5.26 6.77 9.79
N SER A 86 4.25 6.38 9.00
CA SER A 86 3.01 5.80 9.53
C SER A 86 2.29 4.95 8.51
N ALA A 87 1.49 4.00 8.98
CA ALA A 87 0.64 3.19 8.13
C ALA A 87 -0.67 2.85 8.85
N ILE A 88 -1.71 2.55 8.08
CA ILE A 88 -3.02 2.13 8.59
C ILE A 88 -3.49 0.89 7.83
N SER A 89 -3.93 -0.12 8.57
CA SER A 89 -4.62 -1.30 8.02
C SER A 89 -5.95 -1.56 8.71
N LEU A 90 -6.89 -2.15 7.97
CA LEU A 90 -8.20 -2.54 8.44
C LEU A 90 -8.34 -4.07 8.45
N LEU A 91 -9.00 -4.64 9.46
CA LEU A 91 -9.30 -6.08 9.50
C LEU A 91 -10.69 -6.31 10.09
N ASP A 92 -11.57 -6.92 9.32
CA ASP A 92 -12.89 -7.34 9.80
C ASP A 92 -12.79 -8.70 10.49
N ILE A 93 -13.27 -8.80 11.74
CA ILE A 93 -13.25 -10.06 12.48
C ILE A 93 -14.41 -10.95 12.02
N THR A 94 -14.05 -12.00 11.30
CA THR A 94 -14.95 -13.05 10.79
C THR A 94 -14.91 -14.32 11.66
N GLU A 95 -15.69 -15.34 11.30
CA GLU A 95 -15.77 -16.61 12.03
C GLU A 95 -14.42 -17.35 12.12
N GLU A 96 -13.56 -17.21 11.11
CA GLU A 96 -12.23 -17.83 11.11
C GLU A 96 -11.30 -17.20 12.15
N HIS A 97 -11.61 -16.00 12.65
CA HIS A 97 -10.75 -15.28 13.57
C HIS A 97 -11.03 -15.59 15.05
N ILE A 98 -12.17 -16.23 15.36
CA ILE A 98 -12.68 -16.31 16.73
C ILE A 98 -12.57 -17.70 17.35
N PHE A 99 -12.71 -17.77 18.67
CA PHE A 99 -13.11 -19.00 19.33
C PHE A 99 -14.63 -19.19 19.17
N SER A 100 -15.05 -20.28 18.53
CA SER A 100 -16.47 -20.57 18.24
C SER A 100 -17.40 -20.48 19.46
N ARG A 101 -16.91 -20.88 20.64
CA ARG A 101 -17.71 -20.87 21.88
C ARG A 101 -17.93 -19.48 22.46
N THR A 102 -16.94 -18.58 22.36
CA THR A 102 -16.96 -17.28 23.06
C THR A 102 -17.14 -16.09 22.11
N HIS A 103 -17.00 -16.31 20.81
CA HIS A 103 -16.99 -15.27 19.77
C HIS A 103 -15.91 -14.20 20.01
N VAL A 104 -14.85 -14.55 20.74
CA VAL A 104 -13.70 -13.68 21.00
C VAL A 104 -12.61 -13.96 19.97
N ALA A 105 -12.07 -12.90 19.36
CA ALA A 105 -10.96 -12.97 18.42
C ALA A 105 -9.72 -13.59 19.09
N ARG A 106 -9.07 -14.50 18.38
CA ARG A 106 -7.81 -15.10 18.83
C ARG A 106 -6.70 -14.07 18.70
N GLY A 107 -5.92 -13.89 19.77
CA GLY A 107 -4.94 -12.81 19.85
C GLY A 107 -3.91 -12.80 18.72
N HIS A 108 -3.55 -13.97 18.17
CA HIS A 108 -2.58 -14.06 17.08
C HIS A 108 -3.01 -13.33 15.80
N HIS A 109 -4.32 -13.19 15.54
CA HIS A 109 -4.79 -12.44 14.37
C HIS A 109 -4.58 -10.94 14.51
N ILE A 110 -4.88 -10.41 15.71
CA ILE A 110 -4.62 -9.01 16.06
C ILE A 110 -3.11 -8.73 16.04
N PHE A 111 -2.32 -9.66 16.58
CA PHE A 111 -0.87 -9.58 16.53
C PHE A 111 -0.34 -9.63 15.09
N ALA A 112 -0.87 -10.52 14.25
CA ALA A 112 -0.45 -10.68 12.87
C ALA A 112 -0.69 -9.39 12.08
N GLN A 113 -1.89 -8.79 12.18
CA GLN A 113 -2.20 -7.47 11.60
C GLN A 113 -1.20 -6.40 12.06
N ALA A 114 -0.99 -6.30 13.38
CA ALA A 114 -0.10 -5.28 13.93
C ALA A 114 1.36 -5.49 13.52
N ASN A 115 1.83 -6.74 13.47
CA ASN A 115 3.19 -7.09 13.11
C ASN A 115 3.45 -6.83 11.62
N SER A 116 2.58 -7.33 10.73
CA SER A 116 2.72 -7.11 9.29
C SER A 116 2.70 -5.62 8.96
N LEU A 117 1.83 -4.83 9.62
CA LEU A 117 1.81 -3.38 9.44
C LEU A 117 3.08 -2.69 9.95
N ALA A 118 3.65 -3.16 11.06
CA ALA A 118 4.92 -2.64 11.59
C ALA A 118 6.12 -2.94 10.69
N VAL A 119 6.07 -4.05 9.94
CA VAL A 119 7.08 -4.40 8.95
C VAL A 119 6.89 -3.57 7.68
N ALA A 120 5.65 -3.48 7.16
CA ALA A 120 5.31 -2.79 5.93
C ALA A 120 5.60 -1.28 5.96
N VAL A 121 5.52 -0.63 7.13
CA VAL A 121 5.80 0.81 7.25
C VAL A 121 7.28 1.16 7.08
N ILE A 122 8.20 0.19 7.10
CA ILE A 122 9.64 0.45 7.01
C ILE A 122 10.10 0.42 5.55
N ASP A 123 10.86 1.44 5.14
CA ASP A 123 11.46 1.53 3.80
C ASP A 123 12.74 0.69 3.71
N ALA A 124 12.60 -0.61 3.50
CA ALA A 124 13.72 -1.49 3.17
C ALA A 124 13.22 -2.70 2.38
N ALA A 125 14.09 -3.38 1.64
CA ALA A 125 13.71 -4.55 0.85
C ALA A 125 13.32 -5.76 1.72
N VAL A 126 14.04 -5.94 2.84
CA VAL A 126 13.76 -7.02 3.80
C VAL A 126 13.74 -6.42 5.20
N VAL A 127 12.64 -6.69 5.91
CA VAL A 127 12.42 -6.21 7.28
C VAL A 127 11.98 -7.37 8.16
N LEU A 128 12.65 -7.54 9.30
CA LEU A 128 12.37 -8.61 10.25
C LEU A 128 11.99 -8.05 11.61
N THR A 129 10.95 -8.63 12.23
CA THR A 129 10.62 -8.32 13.62
C THR A 129 11.59 -9.03 14.57
N ALA A 130 12.38 -8.28 15.32
CA ALA A 130 13.29 -8.86 16.32
C ALA A 130 12.63 -9.02 17.70
N ALA A 131 11.79 -8.06 18.10
CA ALA A 131 11.09 -8.12 19.37
C ALA A 131 9.77 -7.35 19.33
N ALA A 132 8.80 -7.80 20.12
CA ALA A 132 7.55 -7.09 20.31
C ALA A 132 7.17 -7.07 21.78
N ARG A 133 6.74 -5.90 22.28
CA ARG A 133 6.07 -5.76 23.56
C ARG A 133 4.62 -5.37 23.29
N ILE A 134 3.71 -6.27 23.61
CA ILE A 134 2.29 -6.14 23.27
C ILE A 134 1.39 -6.17 24.51
N ARG A 135 0.20 -5.58 24.36
CA ARG A 135 -0.87 -5.57 25.35
C ARG A 135 -2.20 -5.70 24.64
N TYR A 136 -2.97 -6.71 25.03
CA TYR A 136 -4.39 -6.81 24.72
C TYR A 136 -5.15 -6.02 25.79
N VAL A 137 -5.77 -4.92 25.37
CA VAL A 137 -6.44 -3.97 26.29
C VAL A 137 -7.83 -4.48 26.64
N ARG A 138 -8.57 -4.96 25.63
CA ARG A 138 -9.87 -5.61 25.83
C ARG A 138 -10.11 -6.72 24.80
N PRO A 139 -11.05 -7.65 25.07
CA PRO A 139 -11.45 -8.65 24.08
C PRO A 139 -12.05 -8.00 22.84
N VAL A 140 -11.70 -8.53 21.68
CA VAL A 140 -12.31 -8.18 20.39
C VAL A 140 -13.30 -9.28 20.01
N ARG A 141 -14.43 -8.94 19.39
CA ARG A 141 -15.54 -9.84 19.08
C ARG A 141 -15.82 -9.97 17.59
N LEU A 142 -16.54 -11.04 17.23
CA LEU A 142 -17.06 -11.25 15.87
C LEU A 142 -17.82 -10.01 15.37
N GLY A 143 -17.55 -9.61 14.14
CA GLY A 143 -18.17 -8.46 13.47
C GLY A 143 -17.55 -7.11 13.83
N GLU A 144 -16.58 -7.04 14.75
CA GLU A 144 -15.84 -5.81 14.98
C GLU A 144 -14.81 -5.58 13.86
N ARG A 145 -14.69 -4.32 13.44
CA ARG A 145 -13.66 -3.86 12.50
C ARG A 145 -12.49 -3.25 13.25
N LEU A 146 -11.31 -3.84 13.07
CA LEU A 146 -10.06 -3.38 13.64
C LEU A 146 -9.41 -2.33 12.75
N VAL A 147 -9.09 -1.18 13.32
CA VAL A 147 -8.29 -0.12 12.71
C VAL A 147 -6.92 -0.11 13.38
N ALA A 148 -5.91 -0.70 12.75
CA ALA A 148 -4.53 -0.69 13.24
C ALA A 148 -3.78 0.49 12.63
N LYS A 149 -3.12 1.29 13.47
CA LYS A 149 -2.27 2.42 13.08
C LYS A 149 -0.85 2.20 13.59
N ALA A 150 0.10 2.08 12.66
CA ALA A 150 1.52 2.05 12.93
C ALA A 150 2.12 3.46 12.85
N VAL A 151 3.05 3.77 13.75
CA VAL A 151 3.84 5.00 13.74
C VAL A 151 5.28 4.64 14.08
N VAL A 152 6.22 4.99 13.20
CA VAL A 152 7.65 4.87 13.46
C VAL A 152 8.04 5.93 14.48
N ARG A 153 8.61 5.50 15.61
CA ARG A 153 8.96 6.40 16.73
C ARG A 153 10.42 6.79 16.74
N GLU A 154 11.27 5.87 16.30
CA GLU A 154 12.71 6.02 16.40
C GLU A 154 13.37 5.04 15.42
N THR A 155 14.45 5.50 14.80
CA THR A 155 15.33 4.68 13.96
C THR A 155 16.77 4.90 14.41
N GLN A 156 17.48 3.82 14.70
CA GLN A 156 18.89 3.83 15.10
C GLN A 156 19.64 2.77 14.28
N GLY A 157 20.43 3.22 13.30
CA GLY A 157 21.05 2.32 12.32
C GLY A 157 19.99 1.48 11.61
N GLU A 158 20.20 0.17 11.55
CA GLU A 158 19.29 -0.76 10.90
C GLU A 158 18.02 -1.06 11.72
N GLN A 159 17.95 -0.65 12.99
CA GLN A 159 16.82 -0.94 13.87
C GLN A 159 15.81 0.21 13.89
N SER A 160 14.53 -0.08 13.69
CA SER A 160 13.42 0.84 13.93
C SER A 160 12.50 0.36 15.05
N LYS A 161 11.94 1.33 15.78
CA LYS A 161 10.92 1.10 16.81
C LYS A 161 9.58 1.63 16.32
N VAL A 162 8.64 0.72 16.09
CA VAL A 162 7.31 1.04 15.57
C VAL A 162 6.26 0.83 16.67
N ARG A 163 5.43 1.85 16.90
CA ARG A 163 4.30 1.77 17.82
C ARG A 163 3.04 1.48 17.00
N VAL A 164 2.33 0.40 17.32
CA VAL A 164 1.07 0.05 16.69
C VAL A 164 -0.07 0.09 17.69
N GLU A 165 -1.13 0.83 17.38
CA GLU A 165 -2.37 0.85 18.15
C GLU A 165 -3.52 0.37 17.29
N THR A 166 -4.29 -0.59 17.80
CA THR A 166 -5.49 -1.06 17.14
C THR A 166 -6.70 -0.57 17.92
N ARG A 167 -7.64 0.04 17.21
CA ARG A 167 -8.90 0.52 17.74
C ARG A 167 -10.09 -0.16 17.08
N VAL A 168 -11.20 -0.26 17.81
CA VAL A 168 -12.53 -0.50 17.25
C VAL A 168 -13.32 0.77 17.51
N GLN A 169 -13.75 1.46 16.45
CA GLN A 169 -14.24 2.83 16.56
C GLN A 169 -13.19 3.70 17.29
N ASP A 170 -13.54 4.32 18.42
CA ASP A 170 -12.63 5.15 19.22
C ASP A 170 -11.94 4.40 20.38
N GLU A 171 -12.26 3.12 20.58
CA GLU A 171 -11.79 2.36 21.73
C GLU A 171 -10.49 1.61 21.43
N LEU A 172 -9.46 1.79 22.26
CA LEU A 172 -8.19 1.07 22.16
C LEU A 172 -8.36 -0.39 22.60
N VAL A 173 -8.14 -1.33 21.68
CA VAL A 173 -8.28 -2.77 21.94
C VAL A 173 -6.94 -3.49 22.03
N PHE A 174 -5.93 -2.98 21.31
CA PHE A 174 -4.58 -3.54 21.30
C PHE A 174 -3.51 -2.47 21.17
N SER A 175 -2.37 -2.74 21.78
CA SER A 175 -1.21 -1.87 21.75
C SER A 175 0.07 -2.72 21.65
N GLY A 176 0.90 -2.44 20.66
CA GLY A 176 2.23 -3.04 20.51
C GLY A 176 3.33 -1.99 20.30
N THR A 177 4.53 -2.32 20.76
CA THR A 177 5.78 -1.69 20.33
C THR A 177 6.66 -2.77 19.74
N PHE A 178 6.98 -2.63 18.46
CA PHE A 178 7.75 -3.57 17.66
C PHE A 178 9.14 -2.99 17.43
N ARG A 179 10.16 -3.81 17.61
CA ARG A 179 11.53 -3.55 17.15
C ARG A 179 11.73 -4.37 15.90
N VAL A 180 11.99 -3.69 14.79
CA VAL A 180 12.19 -4.27 13.48
C VAL A 180 13.57 -3.91 12.96
N TYR A 181 14.19 -4.80 12.19
CA TYR A 181 15.50 -4.62 11.59
C TYR A 181 15.39 -4.62 10.08
N ARG A 182 16.05 -3.67 9.45
CA ARG A 182 16.34 -3.67 8.01
C ARG A 182 17.47 -4.67 7.75
N MET A 183 17.33 -5.48 6.72
CA MET A 183 18.33 -6.45 6.30
C MET A 183 18.82 -6.08 4.90
N PRO A 184 19.91 -5.30 4.78
CA PRO A 184 20.43 -4.86 3.48
C PRO A 184 20.99 -6.00 2.62
N ASP A 185 21.47 -7.10 3.23
CA ASP A 185 22.12 -8.24 2.55
C ASP A 185 21.39 -9.57 2.79
N PHE A 186 20.06 -9.59 2.69
CA PHE A 186 19.31 -10.84 2.84
C PHE A 186 19.32 -11.66 1.55
N ASP A 187 20.25 -12.61 1.45
CA ASP A 187 20.27 -13.61 0.38
C ASP A 187 19.15 -14.65 0.57
N ALA A 188 18.07 -14.53 -0.22
CA ALA A 188 16.93 -15.45 -0.20
C ALA A 188 17.24 -16.86 -0.78
N HIS A 189 18.51 -17.25 -0.92
CA HIS A 189 18.95 -18.52 -1.55
C HIS A 189 19.58 -19.54 -0.60
N ALA A 190 19.50 -19.34 0.72
CA ALA A 190 19.93 -20.34 1.69
C ALA A 190 18.83 -21.40 1.97
N SER A 191 18.36 -22.14 0.96
CA SER A 191 17.73 -23.45 1.18
C SER A 191 17.82 -24.37 -0.05
N GLY A 192 18.55 -25.48 0.11
CA GLY A 192 18.36 -26.67 -0.71
C GLY A 192 19.42 -27.02 -1.77
N LYS A 193 20.72 -27.05 -1.43
CA LYS A 193 21.57 -28.08 -2.04
C LYS A 193 21.30 -29.39 -1.29
N GLN A 194 20.37 -30.18 -1.80
CA GLN A 194 20.31 -31.60 -1.52
C GLN A 194 21.63 -32.19 -2.04
N GLU A 195 22.47 -32.71 -1.15
CA GLU A 195 23.64 -33.50 -1.53
C GLU A 195 23.13 -34.82 -2.13
N ASP A 196 23.22 -34.94 -3.45
CA ASP A 196 23.24 -36.24 -4.13
C ASP A 196 24.68 -36.74 -4.14
N ILE A 197 25.09 -37.55 -3.16
CA ILE A 197 26.07 -38.66 -3.28
C ILE A 197 25.70 -39.76 -2.29
#